data_AF-A0A7L2X3K8-F1
#
_entry.id   AF-A0A7L2X3K8-F1
#
_cell.length_a   1.000
_cell.length_b   1.000
_cell.length_c   1.000
_cell.angle_alpha   90.00
_cell.angle_beta   90.00
_cell.angle_gamma   90.00
#
_symmetry.space_group_name_H-M   'P 1'
#
loop_
_entity.id
_entity.type
_entity.pdbx_description
1 polymer ?
#
loop_
_entity_poly.entity_id
_entity_poly.type
_entity_poly.pdbx_seq_one_letter_code
_entity_poly.pdbx_strand_id
1 'polypeptide(L)' 'QVCTNIIEKNANPEWNQIIYLQIKFPSMCEKIKLSVVDWDRLTKNDVVGTTYLSLSKIASSGGEIE' A
#
# COMPACT_ATOMS: atom_id res chain seq x y z
N GLN A 1 -8.91 -2.60 3.66
CA GLN A 1 -8.11 -2.51 2.42
C GLN A 1 -8.21 -1.06 1.95
N VAL A 2 -7.08 -0.40 1.71
CA VAL A 2 -7.06 0.98 1.19
C VAL A 2 -6.50 0.94 -0.22
N CYS A 3 -7.12 1.70 -1.12
CA CYS A 3 -6.77 1.74 -2.54
C CYS A 3 -6.52 3.18 -2.95
N THR A 4 -5.63 3.36 -3.94
CA THR A 4 -5.45 4.63 -4.63
C THR A 4 -6.59 4.88 -5.64
N ASN A 5 -6.60 6.07 -6.22
CA ASN A 5 -7.43 6.37 -7.39
C ASN A 5 -6.97 5.54 -8.59
N ILE A 6 -7.94 5.17 -9.44
CA ILE A 6 -7.66 4.52 -10.72
C ILE A 6 -7.21 5.61 -11.71
N ILE A 7 -6.06 5.38 -12.36
CA ILE A 7 -5.59 6.22 -13.47
C ILE A 7 -5.75 5.38 -14.74
N GLU A 8 -6.73 5.74 -15.57
CA GLU A 8 -7.03 5.00 -16.78
C GLU A 8 -5.97 5.24 -17.87
N LYS A 9 -5.73 4.21 -18.69
CA LYS A 9 -4.89 4.29 -19.91
C LYS A 9 -3.45 4.80 -19.66
N ASN A 10 -2.86 4.46 -18.52
CA ASN A 10 -1.48 4.82 -18.20
C ASN A 10 -0.69 3.61 -17.68
N ALA A 11 0.39 3.23 -18.37
CA ALA A 11 1.28 2.14 -17.96
C ALA A 11 2.34 2.56 -16.93
N ASN A 12 2.50 3.86 -16.69
CA ASN A 12 3.40 4.44 -15.69
C ASN A 12 2.62 5.45 -14.82
N PRO A 13 1.64 5.00 -14.03
CA PRO A 13 0.81 5.88 -13.22
C PRO A 13 1.62 6.56 -12.11
N GLU A 14 1.40 7.87 -11.97
CA GLU A 14 1.88 8.67 -10.85
C GLU A 14 0.67 9.07 -9.99
N TRP A 15 0.50 8.43 -8.83
CA TRP A 15 -0.65 8.73 -7.97
C TRP A 15 -0.47 10.01 -7.16
N ASN A 16 0.74 10.27 -6.65
CA ASN A 16 1.02 11.37 -5.72
C ASN A 16 0.01 11.43 -4.55
N GLN A 17 -0.48 10.26 -4.11
CA GLN A 17 -1.47 10.14 -3.04
C GLN A 17 -0.81 9.73 -1.72
N ILE A 18 -1.24 10.37 -0.64
CA ILE A 18 -0.86 10.00 0.72
C ILE A 18 -1.95 9.09 1.28
N ILE A 19 -1.56 7.90 1.72
CA ILE A 19 -2.45 6.93 2.36
C ILE A 19 -2.13 6.85 3.85
N TYR A 20 -3.14 7.08 4.68
CA TYR A 20 -3.02 6.93 6.13
C TYR A 20 -3.50 5.53 6.56
N LEU A 21 -2.59 4.76 7.16
CA LEU A 21 -2.90 3.45 7.74
C LEU A 21 -2.84 3.55 9.26
N GLN A 22 -3.94 3.27 9.94
CA GLN A 22 -3.97 3.20 11.40
C GLN A 22 -3.45 1.84 11.86
N ILE A 23 -2.18 1.79 12.24
CA ILE A 23 -1.53 0.59 12.75
C ILE A 23 -1.37 0.74 14.27
N LYS A 24 -1.99 -0.16 15.03
CA LYS A 24 -1.87 -0.20 16.49
C LYS A 24 -0.77 -1.15 16.90
N PHE A 25 0.04 -0.76 17.89
CA PHE A 25 1.09 -1.59 18.46
C PHE A 25 0.66 -2.16 19.82
N PRO A 26 0.97 -3.43 20.15
CA PRO A 26 1.67 -4.41 19.31
C PRO A 26 0.79 -4.88 18.14
N SER A 27 1.34 -4.84 16.92
CA SER A 27 0.62 -5.25 15.72
C SER A 27 0.70 -6.76 15.56
N MET A 28 -0.44 -7.42 15.34
CA MET A 28 -0.51 -8.84 14.98
C MET A 28 -0.04 -9.11 13.54
N CYS A 29 0.24 -8.05 12.77
CA CYS A 29 0.74 -8.11 11.41
C CYS A 29 2.14 -7.52 11.34
N GLU A 30 3.06 -8.21 10.66
CA GLU A 30 4.46 -7.78 10.55
C GLU A 30 4.79 -7.08 9.23
N LYS A 31 3.87 -7.10 8.25
CA LYS A 31 4.12 -6.64 6.88
C LYS A 31 2.89 -5.95 6.27
N ILE A 32 3.11 -4.87 5.55
CA ILE A 32 2.13 -4.22 4.69
C ILE A 32 2.30 -4.80 3.28
N LYS A 33 1.23 -5.36 2.72
CA LYS A 33 1.19 -5.79 1.32
C LYS A 33 0.77 -4.62 0.43
N LEU A 34 1.59 -4.30 -0.56
CA LEU A 34 1.26 -3.36 -1.62
C LEU A 34 1.11 -4.15 -2.92
N SER A 35 -0.02 -3.98 -3.61
CA SER A 35 -0.28 -4.65 -4.88
C SER A 35 -0.72 -3.63 -5.91
N VAL A 36 -0.09 -3.67 -7.08
CA VAL A 36 -0.50 -2.92 -8.27
C VAL A 36 -1.45 -3.81 -9.05
N VAL A 37 -2.60 -3.25 -9.39
CA VAL A 37 -3.70 -3.96 -10.03
C VAL A 37 -4.06 -3.22 -11.31
N ASP A 38 -4.13 -3.96 -12.41
CA ASP A 38 -4.71 -3.47 -13.66
C ASP A 38 -6.23 -3.50 -13.52
N TRP A 39 -6.85 -2.35 -13.73
CA TRP A 39 -8.30 -2.23 -13.57
C TRP A 39 -8.97 -2.45 -14.91
N ASP A 40 -9.85 -3.44 -14.95
CA ASP A 40 -10.64 -3.78 -16.12
C ASP A 40 -12.11 -3.45 -15.90
N ARG A 41 -12.73 -2.87 -16.93
CA ARG A 41 -14.14 -2.49 -16.86
C ARG A 41 -15.11 -3.68 -16.95
N LEU A 42 -14.73 -4.72 -17.68
CA LEU A 42 -15.62 -5.84 -18.03
C LEU A 42 -15.10 -7.20 -17.54
N THR A 43 -13.80 -7.31 -17.33
CA THR A 43 -13.14 -8.52 -16.86
C THR A 43 -12.74 -8.39 -15.40
N LYS A 44 -12.17 -9.46 -14.85
CA LYS A 44 -11.63 -9.44 -13.49
C LYS A 44 -10.30 -8.69 -13.51
N ASN A 45 -10.15 -7.74 -12.59
CA ASN A 45 -8.89 -7.02 -12.39
C ASN A 45 -7.72 -7.98 -12.11
N ASP A 46 -6.60 -7.72 -12.77
CA ASP A 46 -5.39 -8.56 -12.70
C ASP A 46 -4.30 -7.90 -11.84
N VAL A 47 -3.58 -8.72 -11.05
CA VAL A 47 -2.46 -8.22 -10.25
C VAL A 47 -1.22 -8.15 -11.13
N VAL A 48 -0.77 -6.94 -11.42
CA VAL A 48 0.45 -6.69 -12.20
C VAL A 48 1.69 -6.97 -11.36
N GLY A 49 1.65 -6.60 -10.07
CA GLY A 49 2.79 -6.75 -9.18
C GLY A 49 2.40 -6.68 -7.72
N THR A 50 3.22 -7.28 -6.86
CA THR A 50 3.05 -7.23 -5.40
C THR A 50 4.41 -7.06 -4.74
N THR A 51 4.46 -6.22 -3.71
CA THR A 51 5.60 -6.10 -2.80
C THR A 51 5.12 -6.05 -1.36
N TYR A 52 6.05 -6.26 -0.43
CA TYR A 52 5.78 -6.27 1.00
C TYR A 52 6.74 -5.34 1.73
N LEU A 53 6.19 -4.42 2.51
CA LEU A 53 6.96 -3.57 3.41
C LEU A 53 6.91 -4.17 4.81
N SER A 54 8.07 -4.42 5.40
CA SER A 54 8.14 -4.95 6.77
C SER A 54 7.95 -3.82 7.77
N LEU A 55 6.98 -3.99 8.67
CA LEU A 55 6.67 -2.99 9.70
C LEU A 55 7.85 -2.73 10.62
N SER A 56 8.66 -3.74 10.96
CA SER A 56 9.87 -3.53 11.76
C SER A 56 10.92 -2.63 11.11
N LYS A 57 10.91 -2.47 9.78
CA LYS A 57 11.85 -1.60 9.05
C LYS A 57 11.36 -0.15 8.93
N ILE A 58 10.05 0.07 9.02
CA ILE A 58 9.43 1.38 8.76
C ILE A 58 8.73 1.97 9.99
N ALA A 59 8.36 1.12 10.96
CA ALA A 59 7.81 1.53 12.23
C ALA A 59 8.97 1.81 13.18
N SER A 60 9.06 3.06 13.60
CA SER A 60 9.76 3.42 14.83
C SER A 60 8.78 3.23 15.99
N SER A 61 9.26 2.74 17.14
CA SER A 61 8.46 2.60 18.36
C SER A 61 8.03 3.95 18.97
N GLY A 62 8.31 5.07 18.28
CA GLY A 62 8.07 6.41 18.83
C GLY A 62 8.87 6.61 20.11
N GLY A 63 10.12 6.12 20.15
CA GLY A 63 11.04 6.52 21.21
C GLY A 63 11.10 8.04 21.22
N GLU A 64 10.95 8.62 22.42
CA GLU A 64 11.02 10.07 22.64
C GLU A 64 12.16 10.65 21.80
N ILE A 65 11.79 11.55 20.89
CA ILE A 65 12.70 12.54 20.36
C ILE A 65 13.12 13.39 21.57
N GLU A 66 14.25 13.05 22.19
CA GLU A 66 15.01 13.99 23.01
C GLU A 66 15.50 15.16 22.16
#